data_AF-A0A8J3FX92-F1
#
_entry.id   AF-A0A8J3FX92-F1
#
_cell.length_a   1.000
_cell.length_b   1.000
_cell.length_c   1.000
_cell.angle_alpha   90.00
_cell.angle_beta   90.00
_cell.angle_gamma   90.00
#
_symmetry.space_group_name_H-M   'P 1'
#
loop_
_entity.id
_entity.type
_entity.pdbx_description
1 polymer ?
#
loop_
_entity_poly.entity_id
_entity_poly.type
_entity_poly.pdbx_seq_one_letter_code
_entity_poly.pdbx_strand_id
1 'polypeptide(L)'
;MNGFRVDDQRLAERAHQFDGLAERSGQIAEELNRALSGTGACWGSDEIGRSFAAVHAGPADDALGRLSGLADRLTDVGQRFAETARDYRAAESDAAARVRAIEHGR
;
A
#
# COMPACT_ATOMS: atom_id res chain seq x y z
N MET A 1 17.67 -10.04 31.50
CA MET A 1 16.86 -8.97 30.91
C MET A 1 16.87 -9.16 29.40
N ASN A 2 15.85 -9.78 28.83
CA ASN A 2 15.69 -9.80 27.38
C ASN A 2 14.97 -8.50 27.00
N GLY A 3 15.75 -7.51 26.55
CA GLY A 3 15.21 -6.24 26.07
C GLY A 3 14.24 -6.45 24.92
N PHE A 4 13.37 -5.47 24.69
CA PHE A 4 12.45 -5.44 23.55
C PHE A 4 13.25 -5.42 22.25
N ARG A 5 13.56 -6.60 21.71
CA ARG A 5 14.18 -6.76 20.41
C ARG A 5 13.08 -6.79 19.36
N VAL A 6 12.91 -5.70 18.64
CA VAL A 6 12.13 -5.71 17.40
C VAL A 6 12.90 -6.55 16.38
N ASP A 7 12.18 -7.46 15.73
CA ASP A 7 12.68 -8.24 14.60
C ASP A 7 12.61 -7.36 13.34
N ASP A 8 13.63 -6.53 13.17
CA ASP A 8 13.78 -5.56 12.10
C ASP A 8 13.85 -6.22 10.72
N GLN A 9 14.44 -7.42 10.65
CA GLN A 9 14.49 -8.22 9.43
C GLN A 9 13.08 -8.66 9.02
N ARG A 10 12.30 -9.22 9.95
CA ARG A 10 10.91 -9.59 9.69
C ARG A 10 10.06 -8.38 9.32
N LEU A 11 10.33 -7.21 9.91
CA LEU A 11 9.60 -5.98 9.56
C LEU A 11 9.91 -5.54 8.12
N ALA A 12 11.18 -5.60 7.69
CA ALA A 12 11.59 -5.30 6.32
C ALA A 12 11.03 -6.32 5.31
N GLU A 13 11.05 -7.61 5.63
CA GLU A 13 10.46 -8.66 4.79
C GLU A 13 8.94 -8.45 4.60
N ARG A 14 8.24 -8.01 5.65
CA ARG A 14 6.81 -7.69 5.56
C ARG A 14 6.55 -6.41 4.77
N ALA A 15 7.43 -5.41 4.84
CA ALA A 15 7.34 -4.22 4.02
C ALA A 15 7.34 -4.57 2.51
N HIS A 16 8.25 -5.46 2.09
CA HIS A 16 8.33 -5.91 0.68
C HIS A 16 7.10 -6.67 0.19
N GLN A 17 6.34 -7.31 1.08
CA GLN A 17 5.08 -7.95 0.69
C GLN A 17 4.02 -6.93 0.25
N PHE A 18 4.05 -5.72 0.82
CA PHE A 18 3.16 -4.63 0.40
C PHE A 18 3.49 -4.13 -1.01
N ASP A 19 4.76 -4.12 -1.42
CA ASP A 19 5.15 -3.72 -2.78
C ASP A 19 4.49 -4.64 -3.82
N GLY A 20 4.58 -5.97 -3.63
CA GLY A 20 3.96 -6.94 -4.54
C GLY A 20 2.43 -6.89 -4.51
N LEU A 21 1.82 -6.59 -3.35
CA LEU A 21 0.36 -6.39 -3.27
C LEU A 21 -0.06 -5.10 -3.97
N ALA A 22 0.68 -4.01 -3.81
CA ALA A 22 0.42 -2.73 -4.45
C ALA A 22 0.50 -2.86 -5.98
N GLU A 23 1.55 -3.51 -6.49
CA GLU A 23 1.72 -3.79 -7.91
C GLU A 23 0.52 -4.57 -8.47
N ARG A 24 0.15 -5.68 -7.81
CA ARG A 24 -0.98 -6.50 -8.24
C ARG A 24 -2.30 -5.74 -8.19
N SER A 25 -2.53 -4.93 -7.15
CA SER A 25 -3.73 -4.10 -7.05
C SER A 25 -3.79 -3.05 -8.17
N GLY A 26 -2.65 -2.42 -8.51
CA GLY A 26 -2.55 -1.49 -9.63
C GLY A 26 -2.89 -2.16 -10.96
N GLN A 27 -2.32 -3.33 -11.24
CA GLN A 27 -2.59 -4.09 -12.47
C GLN A 27 -4.08 -4.43 -12.61
N ILE A 28 -4.73 -4.89 -11.53
CA ILE A 28 -6.17 -5.20 -11.54
C ILE A 28 -7.02 -3.95 -11.81
N ALA A 29 -6.70 -2.83 -11.16
CA ALA A 29 -7.42 -1.57 -11.35
C ALA A 29 -7.27 -1.04 -12.78
N GLU A 30 -6.06 -1.10 -13.34
CA GLU A 30 -5.81 -0.72 -14.73
C GLU A 30 -6.55 -1.61 -15.73
N GLU A 31 -6.53 -2.93 -15.53
CA GLU A 31 -7.23 -3.88 -16.41
C GLU A 31 -8.73 -3.63 -16.40
N LEU A 32 -9.31 -3.43 -15.21
CA LEU A 32 -10.71 -3.06 -15.06
C LEU A 32 -11.03 -1.73 -15.76
N ASN A 33 -10.20 -0.69 -15.55
CA ASN A 33 -10.42 0.61 -16.18
C ASN A 33 -10.34 0.54 -17.71
N ARG A 34 -9.40 -0.24 -18.26
CA ARG A 34 -9.30 -0.50 -19.70
C ARG A 34 -10.55 -1.21 -20.23
N ALA A 35 -11.03 -2.24 -19.54
CA ALA A 35 -12.23 -2.98 -19.94
C ALA A 35 -13.49 -2.08 -19.94
N LEU A 36 -13.68 -1.28 -18.88
CA LEU A 36 -14.82 -0.37 -18.76
C LEU A 36 -14.78 0.74 -19.81
N SER A 37 -13.61 1.35 -20.03
CA SER A 37 -13.43 2.40 -21.05
C SER A 37 -13.72 1.89 -22.47
N GLY A 38 -13.42 0.61 -22.75
CA GLY A 38 -13.68 -0.02 -24.05
C GLY A 38 -15.16 -0.38 -24.28
N THR A 39 -15.98 -0.43 -23.23
CA THR A 39 -17.39 -0.89 -23.32
C THR A 39 -18.35 0.25 -23.68
N GLY A 40 -17.99 1.50 -23.37
CA GLY A 40 -18.86 2.66 -23.58
C GLY A 40 -20.07 2.66 -22.62
N ALA A 41 -21.14 3.37 -22.98
CA ALA A 41 -22.32 3.47 -22.13
C ALA A 41 -23.09 2.13 -22.04
N CYS A 42 -23.12 1.54 -20.86
CA CYS A 42 -23.62 0.18 -20.63
C CYS A 42 -25.15 0.01 -20.72
N TRP A 43 -25.93 1.10 -20.58
CA TRP A 43 -27.38 1.02 -20.40
C TRP A 43 -28.21 1.54 -21.59
N GLY A 44 -27.58 1.90 -22.71
CA GLY A 44 -28.27 2.46 -23.87
C GLY A 44 -28.67 3.93 -23.70
N SER A 45 -29.10 4.56 -24.80
CA SER A 45 -29.41 5.99 -24.86
C SER A 45 -30.91 6.32 -24.78
N ASP A 46 -31.76 5.31 -24.60
CA ASP A 46 -33.19 5.51 -24.40
C ASP A 46 -33.48 6.09 -23.00
N GLU A 47 -34.76 6.37 -22.72
CA GLU A 47 -35.18 6.96 -21.43
C GLU A 47 -34.84 6.05 -20.24
N ILE A 48 -35.04 4.74 -20.39
CA ILE A 48 -34.76 3.76 -19.34
C ILE A 48 -33.26 3.71 -19.08
N GLY A 49 -32.46 3.60 -20.14
CA GLY A 49 -31.00 3.57 -20.10
C GLY A 49 -30.39 4.79 -19.43
N ARG A 50 -30.89 5.99 -19.78
CA ARG A 50 -30.45 7.24 -19.13
C ARG A 50 -30.83 7.31 -17.65
N SER A 51 -32.00 6.78 -17.27
CA SER A 51 -32.41 6.71 -15.86
C SER A 51 -31.50 5.80 -15.04
N PHE A 52 -31.17 4.61 -15.56
CA PHE A 52 -30.20 3.72 -14.91
C PHE A 52 -28.81 4.36 -14.83
N ALA A 53 -28.35 5.01 -15.90
CA ALA A 53 -27.08 5.72 -15.92
C ALA A 53 -26.99 6.81 -14.84
N ALA A 54 -28.04 7.61 -14.69
CA ALA A 54 -28.09 8.68 -13.71
C ALA A 54 -27.93 8.17 -12.26
N VAL A 55 -28.39 6.95 -11.98
CA VAL A 55 -28.33 6.36 -10.63
C VAL A 55 -27.02 5.60 -10.39
N HIS A 56 -26.49 4.93 -11.41
CA HIS A 56 -25.41 3.94 -11.21
C HIS A 56 -24.03 4.37 -11.71
N ALA A 57 -23.93 5.34 -12.63
CA ALA A 57 -22.62 5.76 -13.16
C ALA A 57 -21.72 6.35 -12.06
N GLY A 58 -22.25 7.28 -11.25
CA GLY A 58 -21.49 7.90 -10.15
C GLY A 58 -20.95 6.88 -9.13
N PRO A 59 -21.79 5.99 -8.56
CA PRO A 59 -21.32 4.93 -7.67
C PRO A 59 -20.31 3.97 -8.30
N ALA A 60 -20.43 3.69 -9.61
CA ALA A 60 -19.46 2.86 -10.32
C ALA A 60 -18.11 3.58 -10.47
N ASP A 61 -18.11 4.86 -10.82
CA ASP A 61 -16.90 5.68 -10.91
C ASP A 61 -16.22 5.83 -9.54
N ASP A 62 -16.99 6.02 -8.47
CA ASP A 62 -16.47 6.06 -7.10
C ASP A 62 -15.79 4.75 -6.69
N ALA A 63 -16.40 3.61 -7.04
CA ALA A 63 -15.82 2.29 -6.77
C ALA A 63 -14.51 2.09 -7.54
N LEU A 64 -14.47 2.51 -8.81
CA LEU A 64 -13.27 2.44 -9.64
C LEU A 64 -12.15 3.35 -9.12
N GLY A 65 -12.49 4.56 -8.67
CA GLY A 65 -11.55 5.48 -8.04
C GLY A 65 -10.95 4.92 -6.75
N ARG A 66 -11.77 4.25 -5.92
CA ARG A 66 -11.30 3.58 -4.70
C ARG A 66 -10.36 2.40 -4.99
N LEU A 67 -10.66 1.62 -6.03
CA LEU A 67 -9.81 0.52 -6.46
C LEU A 67 -8.47 1.02 -7.01
N SER A 68 -8.49 2.09 -7.80
CA SER A 68 -7.27 2.71 -8.33
C SER A 68 -6.39 3.26 -7.20
N GLY A 69 -6.99 3.91 -6.19
CA GLY A 69 -6.26 4.41 -5.02
C GLY A 69 -5.90 3.35 -3.98
N LEU A 70 -6.19 2.06 -4.20
CA LEU A 70 -5.80 0.99 -3.28
C LEU A 70 -4.29 0.70 -3.37
N ALA A 71 -3.74 0.72 -4.59
CA ALA A 71 -2.31 0.51 -4.82
C ALA A 71 -1.47 1.53 -4.05
N ASP A 72 -1.81 2.82 -4.16
CA ASP A 72 -1.12 3.91 -3.46
C ASP A 72 -1.13 3.71 -1.92
N ARG A 73 -2.26 3.29 -1.37
CA ARG A 73 -2.38 3.03 0.08
C ARG A 73 -1.52 1.85 0.52
N LEU A 74 -1.46 0.79 -0.28
CA LEU A 74 -0.60 -0.36 0.01
C LEU A 74 0.88 0.04 -0.04
N THR A 75 1.28 0.86 -1.02
CA THR A 75 2.63 1.42 -1.10
C THR A 75 2.96 2.29 0.11
N ASP A 76 2.08 3.20 0.53
CA ASP A 76 2.29 4.05 1.72
C ASP A 76 2.46 3.21 3.00
N VAL A 77 1.66 2.15 3.17
CA VAL A 77 1.83 1.22 4.29
C VAL A 77 3.18 0.51 4.23
N GLY A 78 3.58 -0.01 3.06
CA GLY A 78 4.88 -0.64 2.85
C GLY A 78 6.05 0.29 3.20
N GLN A 79 5.99 1.54 2.73
CA GLN A 79 6.99 2.56 3.00
C GLN A 79 7.14 2.84 4.50
N ARG A 80 6.03 3.02 5.22
CA ARG A 80 6.05 3.24 6.69
C ARG A 80 6.66 2.07 7.46
N PHE A 81 6.39 0.83 7.03
CA PHE A 81 7.00 -0.36 7.62
C PHE A 81 8.51 -0.39 7.36
N ALA A 82 8.94 -0.08 6.13
CA ALA A 82 10.35 -0.02 5.77
C ALA A 82 11.09 1.08 6.53
N GLU A 83 10.50 2.25 6.69
CA GLU A 83 11.03 3.36 7.51
C GLU A 83 11.19 2.95 8.96
N THR A 84 10.14 2.38 9.56
CA THR A 84 10.17 1.89 10.94
C THR A 84 11.29 0.85 11.14
N ALA A 85 11.49 -0.06 10.18
CA ALA A 85 12.57 -1.05 10.24
C ALA A 85 13.98 -0.45 10.15
N ARG A 86 14.14 0.68 9.43
CA ARG A 86 15.42 1.41 9.38
C ARG A 86 15.68 2.13 10.69
N ASP A 87 14.67 2.79 11.25
CA ASP A 87 14.79 3.53 12.50
C ASP A 87 15.17 2.62 13.68
N TYR A 88 14.55 1.43 13.77
CA TYR A 88 14.92 0.44 14.78
C TYR A 88 16.36 -0.04 14.64
N ARG A 89 16.83 -0.32 13.42
CA ARG A 89 18.23 -0.74 13.17
C ARG A 89 19.23 0.35 13.53
N ALA A 90 18.91 1.60 13.23
CA ALA A 90 19.75 2.75 13.57
C ALA A 90 19.86 2.89 15.09
N ALA A 91 18.73 2.86 15.81
CA ALA A 91 18.70 2.95 17.27
C ALA A 91 19.49 1.83 17.94
N GLU A 92 19.33 0.59 17.49
CA GLU A 92 20.08 -0.56 18.02
C GLU A 92 21.58 -0.44 17.76
N SER A 93 21.99 -0.03 16.55
CA SER A 93 23.40 0.17 16.23
C SER A 93 24.04 1.26 17.08
N ASP A 94 23.32 2.36 17.31
CA ASP A 94 23.78 3.49 18.12
C ASP A 94 23.94 3.08 19.60
N ALA A 95 22.97 2.32 20.14
CA ALA A 95 23.04 1.77 21.47
C ALA A 95 24.22 0.79 21.63
N ALA A 96 24.40 -0.13 20.68
CA ALA A 96 25.50 -1.09 20.69
C ALA A 96 26.87 -0.42 20.56
N ALA A 97 26.99 0.70 19.83
CA ALA A 97 28.21 1.49 19.75
C ALA A 97 28.56 2.15 21.09
N ARG A 98 27.55 2.73 21.78
CA ARG A 98 27.73 3.33 23.10
C ARG A 98 28.15 2.32 24.16
N VAL A 99 27.55 1.13 24.17
CA VAL A 99 27.94 0.04 25.09
C VAL A 99 29.39 -0.37 24.87
N ARG A 100 29.80 -0.60 23.61
CA ARG A 100 31.20 -0.93 23.28
C ARG A 100 32.19 0.15 23.69
N ALA A 101 31.83 1.43 23.50
CA ALA A 101 32.66 2.54 23.93
C ALA A 101 32.88 2.57 25.46
N ILE A 102 31.84 2.22 26.25
CA ILE A 102 31.93 2.10 27.70
C ILE A 102 32.80 0.89 28.11
N GLU A 103 32.66 -0.24 27.42
CA GLU A 103 33.43 -1.46 27.71
C GLU A 103 34.93 -1.31 27.40
N HIS A 104 35.28 -0.58 26.33
CA HIS A 104 36.69 -0.34 25.94
C HIS A 104 37.35 0.84 26.68
N GLY A 105 36.56 1.70 27.32
CA GLY A 105 37.06 2.84 28.11
C GLY A 105 37.37 2.52 29.57
N ARG A 106 37.33 1.25 29.98
CA ARG A 106 37.55 0.77 31.34
C ARG A 106 38.76 -0.16 31.43
#